data_AF-A0A947QM86-F1
#
_entry.id   AF-A0A947QM86-F1
#
_cell.length_a   1.000
_cell.length_b   1.000
_cell.length_c   1.000
_cell.angle_alpha   90.00
_cell.angle_beta   90.00
_cell.angle_gamma   90.00
#
_symmetry.space_group_name_H-M   'P 1'
#
loop_
_entity.id
_entity.type
_entity.pdbx_description
1 polymer ?
#
loop_
_entity_poly.entity_id
_entity_poly.type
_entity_poly.pdbx_seq_one_letter_code
_entity_poly.pdbx_strand_id
1 'polypeptide(L)'
;MKMKSLAVYFGIILMLLAAGCSRKTETIKIAGSDTMFKMSQECAKEFMYIYRDTNIEIKSCTDDEAIASLINNECAAAMTTRGIKKDEFELAKKNSKNLLQFIIGLQNIEKPEPSRKLLVLYTDSKPKGSVKKYISFVLGAHGQNIVKNSGFVPIKK
;
A
#
# COMPACT_ATOMS: atom_id res chain seq x y z
N MET A 1 49.09 1.06 -38.10
CA MET A 1 47.92 0.16 -37.88
C MET A 1 47.48 0.12 -36.41
N LYS A 2 47.20 1.27 -35.75
CA LYS A 2 46.85 1.30 -34.31
C LYS A 2 45.64 2.19 -33.92
N MET A 3 45.14 3.05 -34.83
CA MET A 3 44.01 3.95 -34.52
C MET A 3 42.61 3.36 -34.73
N LYS A 4 42.47 2.31 -35.55
CA LYS A 4 41.14 1.73 -35.85
C LYS A 4 40.58 0.90 -34.68
N SER A 5 41.41 0.22 -33.90
CA SER A 5 40.95 -0.53 -32.71
C SER A 5 40.54 0.36 -31.54
N LEU A 6 41.14 1.55 -31.38
CA LEU A 6 40.85 2.43 -30.25
C LEU A 6 39.47 3.09 -30.37
N ALA A 7 39.06 3.45 -31.58
CA ALA A 7 37.72 4.01 -31.85
C ALA A 7 36.60 2.98 -31.62
N VAL A 8 36.86 1.69 -31.90
CA VAL A 8 35.91 0.60 -31.67
C VAL A 8 35.71 0.35 -30.16
N TYR A 9 36.79 0.37 -29.37
CA TYR A 9 36.69 0.24 -27.91
C TYR A 9 36.00 1.46 -27.26
N PHE A 10 36.25 2.68 -27.76
CA PHE A 10 35.57 3.88 -27.28
C PHE A 10 34.07 3.85 -27.58
N GLY A 11 33.66 3.33 -28.74
CA GLY A 11 32.25 3.14 -29.11
C GLY A 11 31.54 2.08 -28.26
N ILE A 12 32.20 0.98 -27.91
CA ILE A 12 31.64 -0.08 -27.05
C ILE A 12 31.48 0.41 -25.60
N ILE A 13 32.44 1.20 -25.10
CA ILE A 13 32.36 1.82 -23.76
C ILE A 13 31.24 2.88 -23.70
N LEU A 14 31.05 3.66 -24.76
CA LEU A 14 29.97 4.66 -24.85
C LEU A 14 28.57 4.01 -24.92
N MET A 15 28.47 2.82 -25.52
CA MET A 15 27.23 2.04 -25.61
C MET A 15 26.87 1.37 -24.28
N LEU A 16 27.86 1.02 -23.44
CA LEU A 16 27.68 0.48 -22.09
C LEU A 16 27.22 1.52 -21.05
N LEU A 17 27.47 2.81 -21.29
CA LEU A 17 27.06 3.91 -20.40
C LEU A 17 25.59 4.34 -20.60
N ALA A 18 24.92 3.89 -21.67
CA ALA A 18 23.52 4.22 -21.95
C ALA A 18 22.51 3.27 -21.27
N ALA A 19 22.94 2.24 -20.55
CA ALA A 19 22.08 1.41 -19.71
C ALA A 19 21.77 2.09 -18.36
N GLY A 20 21.41 3.38 -18.41
CA GLY A 20 20.76 4.03 -17.28
C GLY A 20 19.36 3.43 -17.14
N CYS A 21 19.20 2.41 -16.30
CA CYS A 21 17.87 1.97 -15.87
C CYS A 21 17.18 3.15 -15.18
N SER A 22 16.38 3.90 -15.96
CA SER A 22 15.38 4.79 -15.41
C SER A 22 14.42 3.94 -14.59
N ARG A 23 14.58 3.97 -13.25
CA ARG A 23 13.67 3.26 -12.35
C ARG A 23 12.29 3.89 -12.50
N LYS A 24 11.41 3.20 -13.21
CA LYS A 24 10.01 3.60 -13.37
C LYS A 24 9.35 3.58 -11.99
N THR A 25 9.00 4.76 -11.47
CA THR A 25 8.25 4.89 -10.22
C THR A 25 6.86 4.30 -10.41
N GLU A 26 6.49 3.33 -9.59
CA GLU A 26 5.15 2.73 -9.58
C GLU A 26 4.23 3.54 -8.67
N THR A 27 3.09 4.02 -9.18
CA THR A 27 2.08 4.70 -8.37
C THR A 27 1.02 3.72 -7.89
N ILE A 28 0.79 3.66 -6.58
CA ILE A 28 -0.26 2.87 -5.95
C ILE A 28 -1.30 3.82 -5.35
N LYS A 29 -2.58 3.57 -5.65
CA LYS A 29 -3.70 4.26 -5.03
C LYS A 29 -4.27 3.43 -3.89
N ILE A 30 -4.52 4.06 -2.75
CA ILE A 30 -5.12 3.42 -1.57
C ILE A 30 -6.31 4.26 -1.15
N ALA A 31 -7.47 3.61 -1.00
CA ALA A 31 -8.66 4.24 -0.44
C ALA A 31 -8.69 4.00 1.07
N GLY A 32 -8.82 5.06 1.87
CA GLY A 32 -8.78 4.96 3.32
C GLY A 32 -9.96 5.64 3.98
N SER A 33 -10.53 4.97 4.97
CA SER A 33 -11.48 5.55 5.91
C SER A 33 -11.02 6.90 6.43
N ASP A 34 -11.90 7.90 6.44
CA ASP A 34 -11.61 9.23 6.99
C ASP A 34 -11.04 9.16 8.42
N THR A 35 -11.51 8.18 9.20
CA THR A 35 -11.02 7.93 10.58
C THR A 35 -9.53 7.60 10.62
N MET A 36 -9.02 6.94 9.58
CA MET A 36 -7.64 6.46 9.49
C MET A 36 -6.77 7.33 8.57
N PHE A 37 -7.33 8.38 7.96
CA PHE A 37 -6.69 9.12 6.88
C PHE A 37 -5.31 9.65 7.28
N LYS A 38 -5.19 10.24 8.47
CA LYS A 38 -3.91 10.73 9.01
C LYS A 38 -2.88 9.60 9.16
N MET A 39 -3.27 8.47 9.74
CA MET A 39 -2.37 7.31 9.90
C MET A 39 -1.93 6.76 8.54
N SER A 40 -2.86 6.69 7.57
CA SER A 40 -2.57 6.22 6.21
C SER A 40 -1.61 7.14 5.48
N GLN A 41 -1.73 8.46 5.64
CA GLN A 41 -0.79 9.43 5.08
C GLN A 41 0.62 9.30 5.68
N GLU A 42 0.74 9.14 7.00
CA GLU A 42 2.04 8.94 7.64
C GLU A 42 2.68 7.62 7.21
N CYS A 43 1.92 6.53 7.16
CA CYS A 43 2.39 5.26 6.62
C CYS A 43 2.87 5.38 5.17
N ALA A 44 2.12 6.08 4.32
CA ALA A 44 2.50 6.31 2.92
C ALA A 44 3.79 7.13 2.81
N LYS A 45 3.90 8.22 3.57
CA LYS A 45 5.08 9.10 3.57
C LYS A 45 6.34 8.35 4.00
N GLU A 46 6.27 7.64 5.12
CA GLU A 46 7.40 6.86 5.64
C GLU A 46 7.76 5.71 4.70
N PHE A 47 6.77 5.05 4.10
CA PHE A 47 7.01 4.03 3.10
C PHE A 47 7.73 4.60 1.86
N MET A 48 7.26 5.71 1.30
CA MET A 48 7.87 6.35 0.13
C MET A 48 9.29 6.88 0.41
N TYR A 49 9.58 7.26 1.66
CA TYR A 49 10.93 7.62 2.08
C TYR A 49 11.91 6.43 1.97
N ILE A 50 11.46 5.24 2.39
CA ILE A 50 12.25 4.00 2.35
C ILE A 50 12.30 3.41 0.93
N TYR A 51 11.17 3.42 0.23
CA TYR A 51 10.97 2.81 -1.09
C TYR A 51 10.75 3.88 -2.16
N ARG A 52 11.85 4.53 -2.58
CA ARG A 52 11.84 5.64 -3.54
C ARG A 52 11.36 5.29 -4.95
N ASP A 53 11.21 3.99 -5.24
CA ASP A 53 10.65 3.48 -6.51
C ASP A 53 9.12 3.38 -6.50
N THR A 54 8.48 3.78 -5.39
CA THR A 54 7.02 3.72 -5.23
C THR A 54 6.46 5.09 -4.85
N ASN A 55 5.38 5.49 -5.49
CA ASN A 55 4.54 6.61 -5.09
C ASN A 55 3.21 6.09 -4.54
N ILE A 56 2.72 6.63 -3.43
CA ILE A 56 1.45 6.23 -2.82
C ILE A 56 0.53 7.43 -2.72
N GLU A 57 -0.65 7.29 -3.32
CA GLU A 57 -1.73 8.26 -3.23
C GLU A 57 -2.82 7.74 -2.30
N ILE A 58 -3.11 8.47 -1.22
CA ILE A 58 -4.17 8.13 -0.27
C ILE A 58 -5.40 8.98 -0.59
N LYS A 59 -6.54 8.32 -0.84
CA LYS A 59 -7.86 8.95 -0.95
C LYS A 59 -8.59 8.84 0.38
N SER A 60 -9.07 9.95 0.93
CA SER A 60 -10.00 9.97 2.06
C SER A 60 -11.40 9.63 1.58
N CYS A 61 -12.06 8.65 2.18
CA CYS A 61 -13.44 8.29 1.88
C CYS A 61 -14.07 7.51 3.04
N THR A 62 -15.36 7.16 2.90
CA THR A 62 -16.03 6.25 3.84
C THR A 62 -15.58 4.80 3.66
N ASP A 63 -15.86 3.93 4.64
CA ASP A 63 -15.54 2.49 4.56
C ASP A 63 -16.25 1.82 3.37
N ASP A 64 -17.50 2.22 3.10
CA ASP A 64 -18.31 1.68 1.99
C ASP A 64 -17.70 2.07 0.63
N GLU A 65 -17.29 3.34 0.49
CA GLU A 65 -16.62 3.84 -0.71
C GLU A 65 -15.24 3.21 -0.91
N ALA A 66 -14.50 2.96 0.17
CA ALA A 66 -13.18 2.33 0.08
C ALA A 66 -13.29 0.91 -0.51
N ILE A 67 -14.24 0.11 -0.02
CA ILE A 67 -14.49 -1.24 -0.53
C ILE A 67 -15.02 -1.19 -1.96
N ALA A 68 -15.94 -0.27 -2.28
CA ALA A 68 -16.44 -0.10 -3.64
C ALA A 68 -15.31 0.26 -4.62
N SER A 69 -14.44 1.20 -4.27
CA SER A 69 -13.27 1.57 -5.08
C SER A 69 -12.33 0.39 -5.32
N LEU A 70 -12.13 -0.49 -4.32
CA LEU A 70 -11.32 -1.70 -4.49
C LEU A 70 -12.00 -2.70 -5.44
N ILE A 71 -13.30 -2.93 -5.28
CA ILE A 71 -14.08 -3.83 -6.15
C ILE A 71 -14.05 -3.35 -7.60
N ASN A 72 -14.12 -2.03 -7.82
CA ASN A 72 -14.13 -1.38 -9.13
C ASN A 72 -12.72 -1.19 -9.74
N ASN A 73 -11.65 -1.68 -9.10
CA ASN A 73 -10.24 -1.49 -9.54
C ASN A 73 -9.74 -0.03 -9.54
N GLU A 74 -10.36 0.85 -8.76
CA GLU A 74 -9.95 2.25 -8.66
C GLU A 74 -8.78 2.45 -7.68
N CYS A 75 -8.61 1.52 -6.74
CA CYS A 75 -7.49 1.47 -5.81
C CYS A 75 -6.92 0.05 -5.74
N ALA A 76 -5.66 -0.05 -5.31
CA ALA A 76 -4.97 -1.33 -5.13
C ALA A 76 -5.21 -1.94 -3.74
N ALA A 77 -5.57 -1.10 -2.76
CA ALA A 77 -5.92 -1.50 -1.41
C ALA A 77 -6.97 -0.56 -0.81
N ALA A 78 -7.84 -1.12 0.04
CA ALA A 78 -8.82 -0.37 0.81
C ALA A 78 -8.55 -0.52 2.31
N MET A 79 -8.62 0.56 3.07
CA MET A 79 -8.44 0.56 4.53
C MET A 79 -9.74 0.98 5.20
N THR A 80 -10.28 0.11 6.06
CA THR A 80 -11.59 0.29 6.70
C THR A 80 -11.50 0.14 8.22
N THR A 81 -12.52 0.62 8.90
CA THR A 81 -12.67 0.47 10.36
C THR A 81 -13.66 -0.63 10.75
N ARG A 82 -13.98 -1.54 9.82
CA ARG A 82 -14.93 -2.64 10.02
C ARG A 82 -14.63 -3.80 9.07
N GLY A 83 -15.23 -4.95 9.37
CA GLY A 83 -15.31 -6.07 8.44
C GLY A 83 -16.21 -5.78 7.23
N ILE A 84 -16.08 -6.63 6.21
CA ILE A 84 -16.90 -6.59 5.00
C ILE A 84 -18.37 -6.90 5.30
N LYS A 85 -19.29 -6.14 4.69
CA LYS A 85 -20.73 -6.39 4.74
C LYS A 85 -21.12 -7.51 3.78
N LYS A 86 -22.27 -8.15 4.04
CA LYS A 86 -22.81 -9.20 3.15
C LYS A 86 -22.99 -8.71 1.71
N ASP A 87 -23.57 -7.53 1.53
CA ASP A 87 -23.84 -6.99 0.18
C ASP A 87 -22.55 -6.62 -0.57
N GLU A 88 -21.52 -6.14 0.15
CA GLU A 88 -20.19 -5.87 -0.43
C GLU A 88 -19.48 -7.16 -0.86
N PHE A 89 -19.64 -8.23 -0.08
CA PHE A 89 -19.09 -9.54 -0.42
C PHE A 89 -19.75 -10.13 -1.67
N GLU A 90 -21.08 -10.02 -1.79
CA GLU A 90 -21.81 -10.47 -2.97
C GLU A 90 -21.48 -9.59 -4.20
N LEU A 91 -21.31 -8.28 -4.01
CA LEU A 91 -20.84 -7.39 -5.07
C LEU A 91 -19.42 -7.73 -5.53
N ALA A 92 -18.52 -8.05 -4.60
CA ALA A 92 -17.15 -8.49 -4.92
C ALA A 92 -17.18 -9.77 -5.77
N LYS A 93 -17.97 -10.78 -5.38
CA LYS A 93 -18.16 -12.01 -6.16
C LYS A 93 -18.70 -11.74 -7.56
N LYS A 94 -19.73 -10.88 -7.67
CA LYS A 94 -20.31 -10.49 -8.97
C LYS A 94 -19.26 -9.86 -9.90
N ASN A 95 -18.31 -9.13 -9.32
CA ASN A 95 -17.19 -8.52 -10.05
C ASN A 95 -15.94 -9.41 -10.12
N SER A 96 -16.06 -10.71 -9.82
CA SER A 96 -14.96 -11.69 -9.83
C SER A 96 -13.76 -11.27 -8.95
N LYS A 97 -14.04 -10.61 -7.82
CA LYS A 97 -13.06 -10.17 -6.84
C LYS A 97 -12.95 -11.14 -5.68
N ASN A 98 -11.71 -11.38 -5.22
CA ASN A 98 -11.45 -12.20 -4.05
C ASN A 98 -10.79 -11.35 -2.96
N LEU A 99 -11.60 -10.72 -2.12
CA LEU A 99 -11.09 -9.76 -1.13
C LEU A 99 -10.36 -10.47 0.01
N LEU A 100 -9.06 -10.22 0.13
CA LEU A 100 -8.23 -10.67 1.25
C LEU A 100 -8.11 -9.58 2.30
N GLN A 101 -8.31 -9.96 3.57
CA GLN A 101 -8.23 -9.06 4.71
C GLN A 101 -6.91 -9.18 5.47
N PHE A 102 -6.38 -8.05 5.93
CA PHE A 102 -5.22 -7.93 6.80
C PHE A 102 -5.59 -7.02 7.97
N ILE A 103 -5.60 -7.57 9.19
CA ILE A 103 -5.82 -6.76 10.40
C ILE A 103 -4.52 -6.00 10.67
N ILE A 104 -4.61 -4.67 10.74
CA ILE A 104 -3.44 -3.78 10.88
C ILE A 104 -3.42 -3.02 12.21
N GLY A 105 -4.52 -3.05 12.96
CA GLY A 105 -4.68 -2.37 14.24
C GLY A 105 -6.10 -2.52 14.80
N LEU A 106 -6.37 -1.88 15.93
CA LEU A 106 -7.72 -1.68 16.48
C LEU A 106 -7.96 -0.19 16.73
N GLN A 107 -9.24 0.21 16.74
CA GLN A 107 -9.67 1.56 17.13
C GLN A 107 -9.20 1.94 18.55
N ASN A 108 -9.21 3.24 18.82
CA ASN A 108 -8.65 3.92 19.99
C ASN A 108 -8.68 3.11 21.30
N ILE A 109 -7.53 3.15 22.00
CA ILE A 109 -7.28 2.58 23.33
C ILE A 109 -8.35 3.02 24.35
N GLU A 110 -8.89 4.24 24.21
CA GLU A 110 -9.92 4.80 25.10
C GLU A 110 -11.20 3.96 25.15
N LYS A 111 -11.52 3.20 24.10
CA LYS A 111 -12.67 2.30 24.11
C LYS A 111 -12.32 1.00 24.83
N PRO A 112 -13.14 0.50 25.76
CA PRO A 112 -12.91 -0.80 26.41
C PRO A 112 -13.11 -1.95 25.42
N GLU A 113 -12.33 -3.04 25.58
CA GLU A 113 -12.67 -4.32 24.92
C GLU A 113 -14.03 -4.82 25.40
N PRO A 114 -14.87 -5.45 24.55
CA PRO A 114 -14.64 -5.82 23.15
C PRO A 114 -15.15 -4.79 22.12
N SER A 115 -15.45 -3.55 22.55
CA SER A 115 -16.10 -2.55 21.68
C SER A 115 -15.19 -1.93 20.61
N ARG A 116 -13.89 -2.29 20.61
CA ARG A 116 -12.92 -1.78 19.66
C ARG A 116 -13.18 -2.34 18.28
N LYS A 117 -13.34 -1.46 17.30
CA LYS A 117 -13.47 -1.89 15.91
C LYS A 117 -12.10 -2.23 15.33
N LEU A 118 -12.05 -3.21 14.43
CA LEU A 118 -10.84 -3.58 13.71
C LEU A 118 -10.44 -2.48 12.73
N LEU A 119 -9.13 -2.27 12.57
CA LEU A 119 -8.57 -1.59 11.42
C LEU A 119 -8.12 -2.66 10.43
N VAL A 120 -8.70 -2.63 9.23
CA VAL A 120 -8.51 -3.70 8.24
C VAL A 120 -8.04 -3.10 6.93
N LEU A 121 -7.05 -3.74 6.32
CA LEU A 121 -6.61 -3.48 4.96
C LEU A 121 -7.10 -4.63 4.07
N TYR A 122 -7.74 -4.30 2.95
CA TYR A 122 -8.25 -5.23 1.96
C TYR A 122 -7.47 -5.11 0.65
N THR A 123 -7.25 -6.25 -0.02
CA THR A 123 -6.75 -6.30 -1.41
C THR A 123 -7.59 -7.25 -2.26
N ASP A 124 -7.62 -7.03 -3.57
CA ASP A 124 -8.08 -8.06 -4.50
C ASP A 124 -7.00 -9.12 -4.64
N SER A 125 -7.32 -10.32 -4.15
CA SER A 125 -6.45 -11.49 -4.18
C SER A 125 -5.13 -11.25 -3.44
N LYS A 126 -4.18 -12.18 -3.60
CA LYS A 126 -2.88 -12.11 -2.92
C LYS A 126 -2.05 -10.93 -3.46
N PRO A 127 -1.65 -9.97 -2.61
CA PRO A 127 -0.92 -8.79 -3.07
C PRO A 127 0.47 -9.17 -3.60
N LYS A 128 0.92 -8.43 -4.61
CA LYS A 128 2.25 -8.56 -5.25
C LYS A 128 2.93 -7.20 -5.31
N GLY A 129 4.21 -7.19 -5.72
CA GLY A 129 4.96 -5.96 -5.97
C GLY A 129 4.93 -4.98 -4.80
N SER A 130 4.71 -3.71 -5.10
CA SER A 130 4.77 -2.62 -4.13
C SER A 130 3.61 -2.64 -3.14
N VAL A 131 2.44 -3.17 -3.52
CA VAL A 131 1.30 -3.37 -2.59
C VAL A 131 1.67 -4.36 -1.49
N LYS A 132 2.30 -5.49 -1.84
CA LYS A 132 2.78 -6.47 -0.86
C LYS A 132 3.82 -5.86 0.08
N LYS A 133 4.76 -5.07 -0.47
CA LYS A 133 5.78 -4.37 0.33
C LYS A 133 5.11 -3.40 1.31
N TYR A 134 4.13 -2.62 0.85
CA TYR A 134 3.40 -1.67 1.69
C TYR A 134 2.67 -2.37 2.84
N ILE A 135 1.93 -3.44 2.55
CA ILE A 135 1.24 -4.22 3.60
C ILE A 135 2.24 -4.79 4.60
N SER A 136 3.36 -5.32 4.12
CA SER A 136 4.43 -5.86 4.98
C SER A 136 5.05 -4.78 5.86
N PHE A 137 5.19 -3.56 5.34
CA PHE A 137 5.65 -2.39 6.08
C PHE A 137 4.66 -1.98 7.18
N VAL A 138 3.36 -1.87 6.86
CA VAL A 138 2.30 -1.53 7.83
C VAL A 138 2.23 -2.57 8.96
N LEU A 139 2.37 -3.85 8.64
CA LEU A 139 2.41 -4.95 9.62
C LEU A 139 3.77 -5.09 10.35
N GLY A 140 4.81 -4.38 9.90
CA GLY A 140 6.15 -4.38 10.47
C GLY A 140 6.28 -3.46 11.68
N ALA A 141 7.41 -3.52 12.38
CA ALA A 141 7.63 -2.70 13.59
C ALA A 141 7.48 -1.20 13.33
N HIS A 142 8.03 -0.69 12.22
CA HIS A 142 7.94 0.73 11.87
C HIS A 142 6.49 1.16 11.61
N GLY A 143 5.74 0.40 10.80
CA GLY A 143 4.32 0.68 10.56
C GLY A 143 3.49 0.61 11.83
N GLN A 144 3.74 -0.36 12.70
CA GLN A 144 3.03 -0.50 13.98
C GLN A 144 3.34 0.64 14.97
N ASN A 145 4.54 1.22 14.92
CA ASN A 145 4.84 2.44 15.66
C ASN A 145 4.00 3.62 15.16
N ILE A 146 3.78 3.75 13.85
CA ILE A 146 2.90 4.77 13.27
C ILE A 146 1.45 4.53 13.72
N VAL A 147 0.96 3.29 13.69
CA VAL A 147 -0.37 2.92 14.20
C VAL A 147 -0.55 3.39 15.63
N LYS A 148 0.41 3.07 16.52
CA LYS A 148 0.40 3.49 17.93
C LYS A 148 0.42 5.03 18.07
N ASN A 149 1.33 5.70 17.39
CA ASN A 149 1.49 7.16 17.46
C ASN A 149 0.28 7.92 16.87
N SER A 150 -0.50 7.25 16.01
CA SER A 150 -1.75 7.78 15.46
C SER A 150 -2.95 7.57 16.37
N GLY A 151 -2.77 7.04 17.59
CA GLY A 151 -3.84 6.84 18.58
C GLY A 151 -4.59 5.52 18.43
N PHE A 152 -4.06 4.56 17.67
CA PHE A 152 -4.65 3.24 17.49
C PHE A 152 -3.91 2.17 18.29
N VAL A 153 -4.56 1.03 18.50
CA VAL A 153 -3.93 -0.13 19.17
C VAL A 153 -3.15 -0.92 18.11
N PRO A 154 -1.82 -1.09 18.26
CA PRO A 154 -1.04 -1.93 17.36
C PRO A 154 -1.35 -3.42 17.58
N ILE A 155 -1.22 -4.22 16.52
CA ILE A 155 -1.38 -5.69 16.58
C ILE A 155 -0.15 -6.42 17.12
N LYS A 156 1.00 -5.75 17.14
CA LYS A 156 2.25 -6.26 17.73
C LYS A 156 2.62 -5.38 18.93
N LYS A 157 2.99 -6.04 20.03
CA LYS A 157 3.43 -5.36 21.26
C LYS A 157 4.84 -4.80 21.10
#